data_AF-X0V7Q2-F1
#
_entry.id   AF-X0V7Q2-F1
#
_cell.length_a   1.000
_cell.length_b   1.000
_cell.length_c   1.000
_cell.angle_alpha   90.00
_cell.angle_beta   90.00
_cell.angle_gamma   90.00
#
_symmetry.space_group_name_H-M   'P 1'
#
loop_
_entity.id
_entity.type
_entity.pdbx_description
1 polymer ?
#
loop_
_entity_poly.entity_id
_entity_poly.type
_entity_poly.pdbx_seq_one_letter_code
_entity_poly.pdbx_strand_id
1 'polypeptide(L)'
;DRFKAEGRMNSLADLKAAIHEGAVLRIRPKTMTVMTTMMGLVPIMIGTGTGSDVMKRMAAPMFGGLLTSFAMELLIYPVIFLVAKQVQMWRGQGPTRLVPTTS
;
A
#
# COMPACT_ATOMS: atom_id res chain seq x y z
N ASP A 1 12.25 -7.03 15.78
CA ASP A 1 13.59 -7.60 16.04
C ASP A 1 13.70 -9.11 16.25
N ARG A 2 12.70 -9.95 15.88
CA ARG A 2 12.80 -11.42 15.99
C ARG A 2 13.23 -12.15 14.70
N PHE A 3 12.99 -11.56 13.54
CA PHE A 3 13.27 -12.18 12.22
C PHE A 3 14.75 -12.12 11.76
N LYS A 4 15.58 -11.29 12.41
CA LYS A 4 17.03 -11.23 12.12
C LYS A 4 17.84 -12.30 12.87
N ALA A 5 17.29 -12.87 13.94
CA ALA A 5 18.01 -13.78 14.84
C ALA A 5 18.18 -15.20 14.28
N GLU A 6 17.37 -15.60 13.29
CA GLU A 6 17.35 -16.98 12.78
C GLU A 6 18.04 -17.18 11.42
N GLY A 7 18.65 -16.16 10.81
CA GLY A 7 19.47 -16.36 9.60
C GLY A 7 18.75 -16.89 8.36
N ARG A 8 17.41 -16.84 8.30
CA ARG A 8 16.60 -17.38 7.20
C ARG A 8 16.01 -16.31 6.28
N MET A 9 16.84 -15.43 5.75
CA MET A 9 16.47 -14.66 4.54
C MET A 9 16.48 -15.53 3.26
N ASN A 10 15.95 -16.75 3.30
CA ASN A 10 15.97 -17.69 2.18
C ASN A 10 14.65 -18.49 1.99
N SER A 11 13.57 -18.16 2.71
CA SER A 11 12.28 -18.86 2.56
C SER A 11 11.20 -17.99 1.90
N LEU A 12 10.44 -18.58 0.98
CA LEU A 12 9.26 -17.95 0.34
C LEU A 12 8.23 -17.43 1.36
N ALA A 13 8.19 -18.03 2.56
CA ALA A 13 7.28 -17.64 3.64
C ALA A 13 7.60 -16.26 4.21
N ASP A 14 8.90 -15.96 4.41
CA ASP A 14 9.36 -14.68 4.97
C ASP A 14 9.20 -13.54 3.96
N LEU A 15 9.38 -13.86 2.67
CA LEU A 15 9.08 -12.93 1.58
C LEU A 15 7.58 -12.63 1.47
N LYS A 16 6.73 -13.65 1.62
CA LYS A 16 5.27 -13.46 1.68
C LYS A 16 4.86 -12.63 2.88
N ALA A 17 5.46 -12.84 4.05
CA ALA A 17 5.18 -12.05 5.25
C ALA A 17 5.55 -10.57 5.06
N ALA A 18 6.74 -10.28 4.55
CA ALA A 18 7.17 -8.91 4.26
C ALA A 18 6.32 -8.22 3.18
N ILE A 19 5.92 -8.95 2.13
CA ILE A 19 5.00 -8.43 1.09
C ILE A 19 3.62 -8.16 1.70
N HIS A 20 3.09 -9.08 2.49
CA HIS A 20 1.78 -8.94 3.12
C HIS A 20 1.77 -7.77 4.11
N GLU A 21 2.78 -7.66 4.96
CA GLU A 21 2.91 -6.58 5.94
C GLU A 21 3.06 -5.22 5.24
N GLY A 22 3.91 -5.13 4.21
CA GLY A 22 4.07 -3.92 3.40
C GLY A 22 2.84 -3.52 2.58
N ALA A 23 2.13 -4.50 2.00
CA ALA A 23 0.89 -4.25 1.25
C ALA A 23 -0.25 -3.80 2.17
N VAL A 24 -0.45 -4.47 3.30
CA VAL A 24 -1.55 -4.17 4.24
C VAL A 24 -1.35 -2.82 4.94
N LEU A 25 -0.11 -2.45 5.30
CA LEU A 25 0.20 -1.15 5.90
C LEU A 25 -0.21 0.04 5.03
N ARG A 26 -0.30 -0.16 3.71
CA ARG A 26 -0.56 0.90 2.73
C ARG A 26 -1.97 0.84 2.15
N ILE A 27 -2.53 -0.36 1.98
CA ILE A 27 -3.92 -0.54 1.54
C ILE A 27 -4.88 -0.03 2.61
N ARG A 28 -4.67 -0.33 3.90
CA ARG A 28 -5.58 0.10 4.99
C ARG A 28 -5.85 1.62 4.99
N PRO A 29 -4.83 2.49 5.04
CA PRO A 29 -5.04 3.94 5.02
C PRO A 29 -5.76 4.45 3.77
N LYS A 30 -5.49 3.88 2.60
CA LYS A 30 -6.12 4.33 1.34
C LYS A 30 -7.57 3.86 1.21
N THR A 31 -7.87 2.64 1.65
CA THR A 31 -9.25 2.17 1.69
C THR A 31 -10.05 2.98 2.70
N MET A 32 -9.43 3.39 3.81
CA MET A 32 -10.07 4.25 4.82
C MET A 32 -10.45 5.63 4.24
N THR A 33 -9.59 6.25 3.44
CA THR A 33 -9.91 7.55 2.84
C THR A 33 -11.01 7.42 1.79
N VAL A 34 -10.93 6.42 0.90
CA VAL A 34 -12.00 6.15 -0.08
C VAL A 34 -13.32 5.94 0.64
N MET A 35 -13.38 5.05 1.64
CA MET A 35 -14.59 4.77 2.41
C MET A 35 -15.16 6.02 3.12
N THR A 36 -14.30 6.85 3.71
CA THR A 36 -14.71 8.12 4.34
C THR A 36 -15.32 9.06 3.31
N THR A 37 -14.69 9.20 2.14
CA THR A 37 -15.19 10.02 1.04
C THR A 37 -16.51 9.48 0.49
N MET A 38 -16.64 8.16 0.35
CA MET A 38 -17.91 7.53 -0.03
C MET A 38 -18.99 7.83 1.00
N MET A 39 -18.73 7.64 2.30
CA MET A 39 -19.70 7.92 3.35
C MET A 39 -20.15 9.39 3.37
N GLY A 40 -19.26 10.34 3.09
CA GLY A 40 -19.62 11.76 3.02
C GLY A 40 -20.38 12.17 1.75
N LEU A 41 -20.06 11.55 0.61
CA LEU A 41 -20.67 11.88 -0.69
C LEU A 41 -21.94 11.11 -1.00
N VAL A 42 -22.08 9.89 -0.48
CA VAL A 42 -23.27 9.04 -0.66
C VAL A 42 -24.56 9.78 -0.32
N PRO A 43 -24.76 10.38 0.88
CA PRO A 43 -25.99 11.09 1.21
C PRO A 43 -26.27 12.28 0.28
N ILE A 44 -25.22 12.94 -0.21
CA ILE A 44 -25.33 14.05 -1.17
C ILE A 44 -25.85 13.54 -2.53
N MET A 45 -25.41 12.36 -2.96
CA MET A 45 -25.85 11.77 -4.22
C MET A 45 -27.28 11.22 -4.19
N ILE A 46 -27.76 10.73 -3.05
CA ILE A 46 -29.15 10.23 -2.91
C ILE A 46 -30.14 11.35 -2.64
N GLY A 47 -29.71 12.53 -2.18
CA GLY A 47 -30.58 13.69 -2.02
C GLY A 47 -31.24 14.06 -3.36
N THR A 48 -32.56 14.06 -3.41
CA THR A 48 -33.38 14.45 -4.57
C THR A 48 -34.05 15.80 -4.31
N GLY A 49 -33.25 16.83 -4.02
CA GLY A 49 -33.71 18.21 -3.87
C GLY A 49 -33.36 19.09 -5.06
N THR A 50 -34.04 20.22 -5.22
CA THR A 50 -33.75 21.27 -6.20
C THR A 50 -32.31 21.78 -5.98
N GLY A 51 -31.38 21.43 -6.88
CA GLY A 51 -29.94 21.72 -6.75
C GLY A 51 -29.04 20.49 -6.56
N SER A 52 -29.61 19.30 -6.33
CA SER A 52 -28.82 18.06 -6.20
C SER A 52 -28.10 17.66 -7.49
N ASP A 53 -28.67 17.98 -8.66
CA ASP A 53 -28.04 17.72 -9.95
C ASP A 53 -26.74 18.51 -10.13
N VAL A 54 -26.66 19.73 -9.59
CA VAL A 54 -25.45 20.55 -9.65
C VAL A 54 -24.38 19.95 -8.74
N MET A 55 -24.75 19.54 -7.53
CA MET A 55 -23.84 18.89 -6.57
C MET A 55 -23.30 17.56 -7.10
N LYS A 56 -24.16 16.73 -7.70
CA LYS A 56 -23.74 15.45 -8.32
C LYS A 56 -22.74 15.66 -9.46
N ARG A 57 -22.93 16.69 -10.29
CA ARG A 57 -22.00 17.02 -11.38
C ARG A 57 -20.62 17.47 -10.90
N MET A 58 -20.52 18.07 -9.71
CA MET A 58 -19.24 18.43 -9.09
C MET A 58 -18.60 17.25 -8.35
N ALA A 59 -19.41 16.42 -7.67
CA ALA A 59 -18.95 15.27 -6.91
C ALA A 59 -18.49 14.08 -7.78
N ALA A 60 -19.18 13.82 -8.90
CA ALA A 60 -18.87 12.71 -9.80
C ALA A 60 -17.41 12.68 -10.29
N PRO A 61 -16.83 13.79 -10.81
CA PRO A 61 -15.42 13.79 -11.22
C PRO A 61 -14.45 13.66 -10.05
N MET A 62 -14.77 14.18 -8.86
CA MET A 62 -13.94 13.98 -7.66
C MET A 62 -13.86 12.51 -7.28
N PHE A 63 -15.00 11.81 -7.36
CA PHE A 63 -15.09 10.39 -7.06
C PHE A 63 -14.28 9.55 -8.06
N GLY A 64 -14.45 9.82 -9.36
CA GLY A 64 -13.68 9.16 -10.41
C GLY A 64 -12.19 9.44 -10.32
N GLY A 65 -11.80 10.68 -10.02
CA GLY A 65 -10.40 11.08 -9.85
C GLY A 65 -9.75 10.42 -8.64
N LEU A 66 -10.45 10.32 -7.51
CA LEU A 66 -9.98 9.62 -6.32
C LEU A 66 -9.78 8.14 -6.59
N LEU A 67 -10.75 7.49 -7.25
CA LEU A 67 -10.66 6.07 -7.58
C LEU A 67 -9.53 5.78 -8.57
N THR A 68 -9.37 6.63 -9.59
CA THR A 68 -8.30 6.51 -10.59
C THR A 68 -6.93 6.70 -9.93
N SER A 69 -6.80 7.71 -9.07
CA SER A 69 -5.57 7.95 -8.29
C SER A 69 -5.27 6.77 -7.36
N PHE A 70 -6.28 6.24 -6.67
CA PHE A 70 -6.13 5.06 -5.82
C PHE A 70 -5.63 3.84 -6.60
N ALA A 71 -6.25 3.56 -7.76
CA ALA A 71 -5.84 2.46 -8.64
C ALA A 71 -4.41 2.66 -9.17
N MET A 72 -4.08 3.88 -9.60
CA MET A 72 -2.75 4.23 -10.09
C MET A 72 -1.69 4.08 -9.01
N GLU A 73 -1.98 4.49 -7.77
CA GLU A 73 -1.07 4.25 -6.66
C GLU A 73 -0.98 2.76 -6.31
N LEU A 74 -2.06 1.98 -6.41
CA LEU A 74 -2.03 0.53 -6.15
C LEU A 74 -1.17 -0.20 -7.20
N LEU A 75 -1.04 0.36 -8.39
CA LEU A 75 -0.09 -0.04 -9.44
C LEU A 75 1.34 0.45 -9.19
N ILE A 76 1.53 1.69 -8.75
CA ILE A 76 2.86 2.27 -8.49
C ILE A 76 3.52 1.68 -7.24
N TYR A 77 2.74 1.41 -6.21
CA TYR A 77 3.22 0.87 -4.94
C TYR A 77 3.98 -0.47 -5.05
N PRO A 78 3.51 -1.51 -5.78
CA PRO A 78 4.28 -2.74 -5.97
C PRO A 78 5.58 -2.50 -6.74
N VAL A 79 5.60 -1.56 -7.69
CA VAL A 79 6.82 -1.18 -8.40
C VAL A 79 7.84 -0.58 -7.43
N ILE A 80 7.43 0.38 -6.59
CA ILE A 80 8.31 0.97 -5.57
C ILE A 80 8.79 -0.11 -4.58
N PHE A 81 7.91 -1.02 -4.16
CA PHE A 81 8.28 -2.11 -3.25
C PHE A 81 9.32 -3.06 -3.87
N LEU A 82 9.15 -3.43 -5.14
CA LEU A 82 10.11 -4.26 -5.86
C LEU A 82 11.48 -3.56 -5.95
N VAL A 83 11.49 -2.26 -6.31
CA VAL A 83 12.73 -1.47 -6.36
C VAL A 83 13.37 -1.35 -4.98
N ALA A 84 12.59 -1.06 -3.94
CA ALA A 84 13.09 -0.97 -2.56
C ALA A 84 13.71 -2.30 -2.10
N LYS A 85 13.07 -3.43 -2.42
CA LYS A 85 13.61 -4.77 -2.15
C LYS A 85 14.90 -5.02 -2.93
N GLN A 86 14.97 -4.63 -4.20
CA GLN A 86 16.17 -4.79 -5.03
C GLN A 86 17.33 -3.94 -4.53
N VAL A 87 17.06 -2.69 -4.13
CA VAL A 87 18.02 -1.80 -3.47
C VAL A 87 18.46 -2.37 -2.11
N GLN A 88 17.55 -2.97 -1.34
CA GLN A 88 17.88 -3.63 -0.07
C GLN A 88 18.74 -4.88 -0.28
N MET A 89 18.48 -5.67 -1.32
CA MET A 89 19.35 -6.81 -1.67
C MET A 89 20.74 -6.33 -2.11
N TRP A 90 20.82 -5.23 -2.85
CA TRP A 90 22.11 -4.68 -3.29
C TRP A 90 22.88 -3.98 -2.15
N ARG A 91 22.19 -3.28 -1.25
CA ARG A 91 22.77 -2.68 -0.02
C ARG A 91 23.04 -3.71 1.08
N GLY A 92 22.37 -4.86 1.06
CA GLY A 92 22.51 -5.95 2.02
C GLY A 92 23.69 -6.88 1.76
N GLN A 93 24.39 -6.75 0.61
CA GLN A 93 25.64 -7.44 0.30
C GLN A 93 26.89 -6.65 0.78
N GLY A 94 26.79 -5.96 1.91
CA GLY A 94 27.99 -5.62 2.70
C GLY A 94 28.59 -6.91 3.25
N PRO A 95 29.93 -7.03 3.32
CA PRO A 95 30.64 -8.31 3.39
C PRO A 95 30.07 -9.15 4.52
N THR A 96 29.50 -10.30 4.14
CA THR A 96 29.09 -11.37 5.04
C THR A 96 30.24 -11.58 6.02
N ARG A 97 30.11 -11.06 7.25
CA ARG A 97 31.03 -11.41 8.32
C ARG A 97 30.82 -12.90 8.54
N LEU A 98 31.77 -13.68 8.03
CA LEU A 98 32.03 -15.04 8.45
C LEU A 98 31.97 -15.02 9.97
N VAL A 99 30.90 -15.58 10.52
CA VAL A 99 30.83 -15.86 11.94
C VAL A 99 31.91 -16.90 12.17
N PRO A 100 32.99 -16.59 12.89
CA PRO A 100 33.99 -17.59 13.16
C PRO A 100 33.34 -18.60 14.12
N THR A 101 33.10 -19.82 13.64
CA THR A 101 32.94 -20.97 14.52
C THR A 101 34.26 -21.15 15.26
N THR A 102 34.37 -20.55 16.44
CA THR A 102 35.38 -20.89 17.42
C THR A 102 34.75 -21.84 18.44
N SER A 103 35.41 -22.99 18.59
CA SER A 103 35.27 -24.05 19.62
C SER A 103 33.96 -24.84 19.67
#